data_AF-A0A7C4WB31-F1
#
_entry.id   AF-A0A7C4WB31-F1
#
_cell.length_a   1.000
_cell.length_b   1.000
_cell.length_c   1.000
_cell.angle_alpha   90.00
_cell.angle_beta   90.00
_cell.angle_gamma   90.00
#
_symmetry.space_group_name_H-M   'P 1'
#
loop_
_entity.id
_entity.type
_entity.pdbx_description
1 polymer ?
#
loop_
_entity_poly.entity_id
_entity_poly.type
_entity_poly.pdbx_seq_one_letter_code
_entity_poly.pdbx_strand_id
1 'polypeptide(L)'
;MRDFFQKLGLSKKLLIAPIVVLLFLLILGFISYSNLSNQRRAIEDIFNGRFKAYQKSAMIVKELANVHANLYKVISWANAKYDEKKIEELGKAQITTLEQAVATVSQALASQGLTREDKSLYGEISGQLMEYQKTGVSAIDLATSDLNMATMYMENADNKYQTLNKVLHELLSLEERLSQQSYDFSLQSFESALTFLVIITVIAAVFSIVISLVLA
;
A
#
# COMPACT_ATOMS: atom_id res chain seq x y z
N MET A 1 -46.21 -31.61 -2.01
CA MET A 1 -46.18 -30.32 -2.73
C MET A 1 -47.40 -30.13 -3.64
N ARG A 2 -47.79 -31.13 -4.44
CA ARG A 2 -48.94 -31.05 -5.39
C ARG A 2 -50.27 -30.56 -4.75
N ASP A 3 -50.63 -31.09 -3.57
CA ASP A 3 -51.90 -30.75 -2.90
C ASP A 3 -51.95 -29.33 -2.29
N PHE A 4 -50.78 -28.75 -1.97
CA PHE A 4 -50.69 -27.40 -1.40
C PHE A 4 -50.96 -26.33 -2.46
N PHE A 5 -50.40 -26.51 -3.67
CA PHE A 5 -50.64 -25.61 -4.78
C PHE A 5 -52.07 -25.74 -5.31
N GLN A 6 -52.68 -26.93 -5.29
CA GLN A 6 -54.03 -27.15 -5.82
C GLN A 6 -55.14 -26.34 -5.12
N LYS A 7 -55.00 -26.02 -3.83
CA LYS A 7 -55.99 -25.26 -3.03
C LYS A 7 -55.93 -23.74 -3.20
N LEU A 8 -54.98 -23.19 -3.96
CA LEU A 8 -54.85 -21.76 -4.23
C LEU A 8 -55.70 -21.34 -5.43
N GLY A 9 -56.41 -20.21 -5.32
CA GLY A 9 -57.17 -19.62 -6.43
C GLY A 9 -56.27 -19.28 -7.63
N LEU A 10 -56.82 -19.37 -8.85
CA LEU A 10 -56.09 -19.23 -10.13
C LEU A 10 -55.13 -18.02 -10.16
N SER A 11 -55.57 -16.87 -9.65
CA SER A 11 -54.76 -15.64 -9.61
C SER A 11 -53.50 -15.78 -8.73
N LYS A 12 -53.58 -16.52 -7.62
CA LYS A 12 -52.43 -16.75 -6.73
C LYS A 12 -51.45 -17.76 -7.32
N LYS A 13 -51.92 -18.74 -8.11
CA LYS A 13 -51.05 -19.70 -8.81
C LYS A 13 -50.19 -19.00 -9.88
N LEU A 14 -50.79 -18.09 -10.66
CA LEU A 14 -50.11 -17.39 -11.74
C LEU A 14 -48.98 -16.45 -11.26
N LEU A 15 -49.07 -15.94 -10.02
CA LEU A 15 -48.09 -15.02 -9.45
C LEU A 15 -46.85 -15.70 -8.83
N ILE A 16 -46.87 -17.02 -8.65
CA ILE A 16 -45.77 -17.73 -7.96
C ILE A 16 -44.47 -17.70 -8.77
N ALA A 17 -44.54 -17.96 -10.08
CA ALA A 17 -43.36 -17.92 -10.95
C ALA A 17 -42.70 -16.52 -10.98
N PRO A 18 -43.44 -15.40 -11.21
CA PRO A 18 -42.88 -14.05 -11.10
C PRO A 18 -42.26 -13.72 -9.74
N ILE A 19 -42.91 -14.10 -8.64
CA ILE A 19 -42.41 -13.83 -7.28
C ILE A 19 -41.08 -14.57 -7.03
N VAL A 20 -40.98 -15.83 -7.46
CA VAL A 20 -39.75 -16.62 -7.32
C VAL A 20 -38.62 -15.99 -8.11
N VAL A 21 -38.86 -15.57 -9.37
CA VAL A 21 -37.85 -14.87 -10.18
C VAL A 21 -37.42 -13.57 -9.50
N LEU A 22 -38.36 -12.79 -8.96
CA LEU A 22 -38.07 -11.55 -8.25
C LEU A 22 -37.19 -11.79 -7.01
N LEU A 23 -37.45 -12.87 -6.26
CA LEU A 23 -36.62 -13.27 -5.12
C LEU A 23 -35.20 -13.64 -5.55
N PHE A 24 -35.03 -14.41 -6.64
CA PHE A 24 -33.70 -14.70 -7.19
C PHE A 24 -32.98 -13.44 -7.67
N LEU A 25 -33.68 -12.50 -8.30
CA LEU A 25 -33.13 -11.22 -8.73
C LEU A 25 -32.65 -10.38 -7.54
N LEU A 26 -33.39 -10.36 -6.43
CA LEU A 26 -32.96 -9.67 -5.21
C LEU A 26 -31.69 -10.30 -4.61
N ILE A 27 -31.61 -11.64 -4.58
CA ILE A 27 -30.41 -12.34 -4.10
C ILE A 27 -29.21 -12.03 -5.01
N LEU A 28 -29.40 -12.10 -6.33
CA LEU A 28 -28.36 -11.76 -7.31
C LEU A 28 -27.90 -10.31 -7.17
N GLY A 29 -28.84 -9.37 -7.00
CA GLY A 29 -28.54 -7.96 -6.78
C GLY A 29 -27.71 -7.75 -5.51
N PHE A 30 -28.09 -8.39 -4.40
CA PHE A 30 -27.35 -8.32 -3.15
C PHE A 30 -25.93 -8.89 -3.26
N ILE A 31 -25.77 -10.07 -3.87
CA ILE A 31 -24.46 -10.70 -4.08
C ILE A 31 -23.59 -9.82 -4.98
N SER A 32 -24.14 -9.32 -6.08
CA SER A 32 -23.42 -8.46 -7.03
C SER A 32 -22.96 -7.18 -6.35
N TYR A 33 -23.84 -6.52 -5.60
CA TYR A 33 -23.51 -5.32 -4.84
C TYR A 33 -22.38 -5.55 -3.83
N SER A 34 -22.45 -6.64 -3.07
CA SER A 34 -21.42 -6.99 -2.08
C SER A 34 -20.05 -7.24 -2.75
N ASN A 35 -20.03 -7.96 -3.88
CA ASN A 35 -18.80 -8.21 -4.64
C ASN A 35 -18.20 -6.94 -5.24
N LEU A 36 -19.01 -6.09 -5.89
CA LEU A 36 -18.55 -4.80 -6.41
C LEU A 36 -18.03 -3.90 -5.29
N SER A 37 -18.67 -3.92 -4.12
CA SER A 37 -18.20 -3.18 -2.94
C SER A 37 -16.84 -3.69 -2.45
N ASN A 38 -16.61 -5.00 -2.44
CA ASN A 38 -15.32 -5.60 -2.10
C ASN A 38 -14.22 -5.24 -3.11
N GLN A 39 -14.52 -5.32 -4.42
CA GLN A 39 -13.59 -4.94 -5.48
C GLN A 39 -13.22 -3.46 -5.39
N ARG A 40 -14.21 -2.59 -5.15
CA ARG A 40 -13.97 -1.16 -4.93
C ARG A 40 -13.02 -0.94 -3.75
N ARG A 41 -13.26 -1.60 -2.61
CA ARG A 41 -12.37 -1.50 -1.44
C ARG A 41 -10.94 -1.96 -1.75
N ALA A 42 -10.78 -3.05 -2.48
CA ALA A 42 -9.46 -3.55 -2.83
C ALA A 42 -8.71 -2.61 -3.79
N ILE A 43 -9.40 -2.04 -4.80
CA ILE A 43 -8.82 -1.03 -5.69
C ILE A 43 -8.43 0.23 -4.90
N GLU A 44 -9.29 0.67 -3.98
CA GLU A 44 -9.01 1.81 -3.11
C GLU A 44 -7.78 1.54 -2.21
N ASP A 45 -7.65 0.34 -1.63
CA ASP A 45 -6.49 -0.05 -0.82
C ASP A 45 -5.19 -0.14 -1.64
N ILE A 46 -5.24 -0.78 -2.82
CA ILE A 46 -4.11 -0.89 -3.74
C ILE A 46 -3.58 0.50 -4.11
N PHE A 47 -4.47 1.42 -4.51
CA PHE A 47 -4.04 2.73 -4.99
C PHE A 47 -3.78 3.73 -3.84
N ASN A 48 -4.73 3.91 -2.93
CA ASN A 48 -4.62 4.94 -1.88
C ASN A 48 -3.82 4.50 -0.67
N GLY A 49 -3.74 3.20 -0.39
CA GLY A 49 -2.89 2.63 0.67
C GLY A 49 -1.51 2.30 0.12
N ARG A 50 -1.42 1.17 -0.59
CA ARG A 50 -0.15 0.51 -0.94
C ARG A 50 0.69 1.28 -1.94
N PHE A 51 0.12 1.72 -3.06
CA PHE A 51 0.87 2.45 -4.08
C PHE A 51 1.38 3.81 -3.58
N LYS A 52 0.57 4.55 -2.81
CA LYS A 52 1.01 5.81 -2.19
C LYS A 52 2.08 5.58 -1.13
N ALA A 53 1.99 4.51 -0.32
CA ALA A 53 3.04 4.13 0.62
C ALA A 53 4.34 3.80 -0.12
N TYR A 54 4.27 2.98 -1.18
CA TYR A 54 5.40 2.67 -2.05
C TYR A 54 6.04 3.95 -2.64
N GLN A 55 5.25 4.87 -3.20
CA GLN A 55 5.76 6.11 -3.78
C GLN A 55 6.48 6.98 -2.73
N LYS A 56 5.93 7.09 -1.52
CA LYS A 56 6.56 7.82 -0.41
C LYS A 56 7.89 7.17 -0.01
N SER A 57 7.90 5.85 0.15
CA SER A 57 9.12 5.10 0.49
C SER A 57 10.19 5.23 -0.60
N ALA A 58 9.79 5.18 -1.88
CA ALA A 58 10.71 5.35 -3.01
C ALA A 58 11.27 6.78 -3.10
N MET A 59 10.46 7.78 -2.75
CA MET A 59 10.90 9.17 -2.63
C MET A 59 11.95 9.32 -1.54
N ILE A 60 11.75 8.70 -0.37
CA ILE A 60 12.75 8.67 0.71
C ILE A 60 14.05 8.01 0.24
N VAL A 61 13.98 6.86 -0.44
CA VAL A 61 15.18 6.20 -1.00
C VAL A 61 15.96 7.15 -1.92
N LYS A 62 15.27 7.82 -2.85
CA LYS A 62 15.87 8.78 -3.77
C LYS A 62 16.48 9.98 -3.02
N GLU A 63 15.76 10.56 -2.07
CA GLU A 63 16.22 11.71 -1.29
C GLU A 63 17.46 11.37 -0.47
N LEU A 64 17.46 10.21 0.20
CA LEU A 64 18.60 9.77 0.99
C LEU A 64 19.82 9.43 0.14
N ALA A 65 19.63 8.87 -1.07
CA ALA A 65 20.72 8.68 -2.02
C ALA A 65 21.35 10.03 -2.45
N ASN A 66 20.52 11.04 -2.70
CA ASN A 66 21.01 12.39 -3.01
C ASN A 66 21.73 13.03 -1.82
N VAL A 67 21.17 12.89 -0.61
CA VAL A 67 21.84 13.34 0.63
C VAL A 67 23.20 12.68 0.75
N HIS A 68 23.26 11.37 0.61
CA HIS A 68 24.49 10.60 0.74
C HIS A 68 25.57 11.05 -0.25
N ALA A 69 25.21 11.25 -1.53
CA ALA A 69 26.12 11.80 -2.53
C ALA A 69 26.57 13.24 -2.18
N ASN A 70 25.66 14.07 -1.67
CA ASN A 70 25.99 15.45 -1.28
C ASN A 70 26.86 15.53 -0.03
N LEU A 71 26.78 14.57 0.90
CA LEU A 71 27.70 14.50 2.04
C LEU A 71 29.14 14.27 1.56
N TYR A 72 29.37 13.34 0.61
CA TYR A 72 30.69 13.19 -0.01
C TYR A 72 31.15 14.47 -0.72
N LYS A 73 30.22 15.17 -1.37
CA LYS A 73 30.51 16.46 -2.02
C LYS A 73 30.91 17.54 -1.03
N VAL A 74 30.28 17.62 0.15
CA VAL A 74 30.66 18.51 1.26
C VAL A 74 32.10 18.23 1.68
N ILE A 75 32.45 16.98 1.95
CA ILE A 75 33.82 16.58 2.33
C ILE A 75 34.82 16.91 1.21
N SER A 76 34.48 16.59 -0.04
CA SER A 76 35.34 16.88 -1.19
C SER A 76 35.57 18.37 -1.39
N TRP A 77 34.55 19.21 -1.23
CA TRP A 77 34.66 20.66 -1.34
C TRP A 77 35.49 21.26 -0.20
N ALA A 78 35.29 20.77 1.02
CA ALA A 78 36.10 21.17 2.17
C ALA A 78 37.59 20.83 1.96
N ASN A 79 37.88 19.61 1.50
CA ASN A 79 39.26 19.21 1.16
C ASN A 79 39.88 20.09 0.06
N ALA A 80 39.07 20.48 -0.94
CA ALA A 80 39.49 21.38 -2.01
C ALA A 80 39.55 22.85 -1.60
N LYS A 81 39.25 23.19 -0.33
CA LYS A 81 39.21 24.56 0.20
C LYS A 81 38.32 25.49 -0.62
N TYR A 82 37.15 24.98 -1.03
CA TYR A 82 36.12 25.78 -1.66
C TYR A 82 35.57 26.84 -0.68
N ASP A 83 34.81 27.79 -1.21
CA ASP A 83 34.12 28.82 -0.42
C ASP A 83 33.27 28.20 0.70
N GLU A 84 33.56 28.57 1.94
CA GLU A 84 32.93 28.01 3.14
C GLU A 84 31.41 28.19 3.15
N LYS A 85 30.90 29.34 2.67
CA LYS A 85 29.45 29.59 2.63
C LYS A 85 28.75 28.61 1.71
N LYS A 86 29.36 28.27 0.57
CA LYS A 86 28.80 27.26 -0.36
C LYS A 86 28.77 25.87 0.26
N ILE A 87 29.79 25.52 1.06
CA ILE A 87 29.85 24.24 1.78
C ILE A 87 28.75 24.20 2.85
N GLU A 88 28.62 25.26 3.64
CA GLU A 88 27.58 25.38 4.66
C GLU A 88 26.16 25.35 4.07
N GLU A 89 25.93 26.06 2.96
CA GLU A 89 24.62 26.07 2.27
C GLU A 89 24.24 24.67 1.78
N LEU A 90 25.19 23.95 1.16
CA LEU A 90 24.97 22.57 0.73
C LEU A 90 24.68 21.64 1.92
N GLY A 91 25.45 21.77 3.00
CA GLY A 91 25.28 21.02 4.24
C GLY A 91 23.92 21.26 4.88
N LYS A 92 23.54 22.52 5.11
CA LYS A 92 22.24 22.90 5.69
C LYS A 92 21.06 22.36 4.90
N ALA A 93 21.14 22.39 3.55
CA ALA A 93 20.12 21.78 2.72
C ALA A 93 19.96 20.27 2.98
N GLN A 94 21.06 19.55 3.20
CA GLN A 94 21.01 18.11 3.51
C GLN A 94 20.42 17.85 4.91
N ILE A 95 20.74 18.69 5.90
CA ILE A 95 20.16 18.61 7.24
C ILE A 95 18.64 18.74 7.17
N THR A 96 18.13 19.74 6.43
CA THR A 96 16.69 19.92 6.24
C THR A 96 16.04 18.70 5.56
N THR A 97 16.67 18.11 4.53
CA THR A 97 16.14 16.90 3.89
C THR A 97 16.11 15.70 4.85
N LEU A 98 17.14 15.53 5.69
CA LEU A 98 17.18 14.47 6.70
C LEU A 98 16.07 14.65 7.75
N GLU A 99 15.85 15.86 8.23
CA GLU A 99 14.76 16.18 9.17
C GLU A 99 13.38 15.86 8.58
N GLN A 100 13.16 16.21 7.32
CA GLN A 100 11.93 15.89 6.59
C GLN A 100 11.73 14.39 6.43
N ALA A 101 12.80 13.64 6.12
CA ALA A 101 12.75 12.19 6.03
C ALA A 101 12.38 11.55 7.38
N VAL A 102 12.99 12.00 8.49
CA VAL A 102 12.68 11.53 9.84
C VAL A 102 11.22 11.80 10.21
N ALA A 103 10.73 13.01 9.91
CA ALA A 103 9.33 13.37 10.15
C ALA A 103 8.37 12.49 9.32
N THR A 104 8.70 12.23 8.07
CA THR A 104 7.88 11.40 7.17
C THR A 104 7.80 9.95 7.67
N VAL A 105 8.93 9.35 8.04
CA VAL A 105 8.97 8.00 8.60
C VAL A 105 8.20 7.92 9.92
N SER A 106 8.36 8.92 10.79
CA SER A 106 7.64 8.99 12.07
C SER A 106 6.12 9.09 11.87
N GLN A 107 5.67 9.90 10.90
CA GLN A 107 4.26 10.00 10.54
C GLN A 107 3.72 8.68 9.97
N ALA A 108 4.50 8.00 9.13
CA ALA A 108 4.13 6.70 8.59
C ALA A 108 3.97 5.66 9.71
N LEU A 109 4.91 5.59 10.66
CA LEU A 109 4.86 4.68 11.79
C LEU A 109 3.65 4.93 12.73
N ALA A 110 3.20 6.19 12.82
CA ALA A 110 2.01 6.57 13.59
C ALA A 110 0.68 6.31 12.86
N SER A 111 0.71 5.92 11.58
CA SER A 111 -0.50 5.70 10.79
C SER A 111 -1.28 4.46 11.28
N GLN A 112 -2.61 4.56 11.21
CA GLN A 112 -3.50 3.43 11.49
C GLN A 112 -3.55 2.49 10.28
N GLY A 113 -3.72 1.20 10.53
CA GLY A 113 -3.85 0.19 9.45
C GLY A 113 -2.54 -0.49 9.04
N LEU A 114 -1.40 -0.14 9.65
CA LEU A 114 -0.15 -0.86 9.44
C LEU A 114 -0.22 -2.30 9.95
N THR A 115 0.27 -3.23 9.13
CA THR A 115 0.49 -4.62 9.52
C THR A 115 1.63 -4.72 10.53
N ARG A 116 1.82 -5.92 11.13
CA ARG A 116 2.95 -6.16 12.03
C ARG A 116 4.29 -6.03 11.30
N GLU A 117 4.36 -6.51 10.06
CA GLU A 117 5.55 -6.40 9.20
C GLU A 117 5.86 -4.94 8.89
N ASP A 118 4.84 -4.14 8.51
CA ASP A 118 5.01 -2.70 8.25
C ASP A 118 5.61 -1.99 9.48
N LYS A 119 5.04 -2.22 10.67
CA LYS A 119 5.52 -1.59 11.92
C LYS A 119 6.96 -1.97 12.26
N SER A 120 7.33 -3.21 11.99
CA SER A 120 8.71 -3.69 12.21
C SER A 120 9.68 -2.94 11.31
N LEU A 121 9.41 -2.90 10.00
CA LEU A 121 10.28 -2.24 9.03
C LEU A 121 10.35 -0.73 9.25
N TYR A 122 9.22 -0.06 9.46
CA TYR A 122 9.22 1.38 9.76
C TYR A 122 9.96 1.70 11.08
N GLY A 123 9.84 0.84 12.09
CA GLY A 123 10.58 1.00 13.35
C GLY A 123 12.09 0.89 13.16
N GLU A 124 12.54 -0.09 12.39
CA GLU A 124 13.95 -0.27 12.05
C GLU A 124 14.48 0.89 11.19
N ILE A 125 13.74 1.29 10.15
CA ILE A 125 14.06 2.46 9.32
C ILE A 125 14.19 3.72 10.18
N SER A 126 13.26 3.95 11.10
CA SER A 126 13.29 5.11 12.00
C SER A 126 14.58 5.13 12.82
N GLY A 127 14.95 4.00 13.44
CA GLY A 127 16.20 3.88 14.20
C GLY A 127 17.44 4.12 13.36
N GLN A 128 17.55 3.48 12.19
CA GLN A 128 18.71 3.62 11.31
C GLN A 128 18.81 5.03 10.71
N LEU A 129 17.68 5.65 10.38
CA LEU A 129 17.63 7.00 9.82
C LEU A 129 18.06 8.06 10.84
N MET A 130 17.67 7.93 12.11
CA MET A 130 18.14 8.84 13.17
C MET A 130 19.66 8.74 13.37
N GLU A 131 20.22 7.53 13.38
CA GLU A 131 21.67 7.34 13.49
C GLU A 131 22.41 7.86 12.24
N TYR A 132 21.87 7.60 11.05
CA TYR A 132 22.41 8.17 9.80
C TYR A 132 22.39 9.70 9.83
N GLN A 133 21.26 10.31 10.22
CA GLN A 133 21.13 11.76 10.37
C GLN A 133 22.19 12.31 11.31
N LYS A 134 22.34 11.72 12.50
CA LYS A 134 23.32 12.16 13.50
C LYS A 134 24.74 12.15 12.95
N THR A 135 25.15 11.06 12.31
CA THR A 135 26.50 10.93 11.72
C THR A 135 26.71 11.88 10.53
N GLY A 136 25.71 12.04 9.66
CA GLY A 136 25.77 12.96 8.52
C GLY A 136 25.83 14.43 8.94
N VAL A 137 25.04 14.84 9.94
CA VAL A 137 25.11 16.18 10.54
C VAL A 137 26.49 16.43 11.13
N SER A 138 27.02 15.46 11.89
CA SER A 138 28.36 15.57 12.49
C SER A 138 29.45 15.73 11.40
N ALA A 139 29.33 15.00 10.28
CA ALA A 139 30.24 15.14 9.15
C ALA A 139 30.16 16.54 8.51
N ILE A 140 28.95 17.11 8.38
CA ILE A 140 28.73 18.47 7.86
C ILE A 140 29.34 19.52 8.79
N ASP A 141 29.04 19.45 10.09
CA ASP A 141 29.48 20.45 11.08
C ASP A 141 31.01 20.52 11.20
N LEU A 142 31.68 19.39 11.00
CA LEU A 142 33.12 19.28 11.09
C LEU A 142 33.84 19.51 9.75
N ALA A 143 33.12 19.55 8.62
CA ALA A 143 33.73 19.55 7.29
C ALA A 143 34.76 20.67 7.11
N THR A 144 34.46 21.89 7.56
CA THR A 144 35.34 23.05 7.40
C THR A 144 36.32 23.27 8.56
N SER A 145 36.07 22.65 9.72
CA SER A 145 36.84 22.89 10.96
C SER A 145 37.80 21.74 11.32
N ASP A 146 37.42 20.49 11.05
CA ASP A 146 38.22 19.29 11.27
C ASP A 146 37.88 18.23 10.21
N LEU A 147 38.57 18.31 9.08
CA LEU A 147 38.35 17.42 7.93
C LEU A 147 38.61 15.94 8.26
N ASN A 148 39.53 15.64 9.16
CA ASN A 148 39.82 14.25 9.56
C ASN A 148 38.65 13.65 10.32
N MET A 149 38.12 14.40 11.30
CA MET A 149 36.95 13.98 12.06
C MET A 149 35.70 13.93 11.18
N ALA A 150 35.53 14.89 10.27
CA ALA A 150 34.43 14.89 9.29
C ALA A 150 34.46 13.63 8.40
N THR A 151 35.65 13.22 7.94
CA THR A 151 35.83 12.00 7.14
C THR A 151 35.47 10.74 7.94
N MET A 152 35.87 10.67 9.22
CA MET A 152 35.50 9.56 10.11
C MET A 152 33.98 9.49 10.34
N TYR A 153 33.31 10.62 10.53
CA TYR A 153 31.84 10.64 10.63
C TYR A 153 31.16 10.27 9.32
N MET A 154 31.74 10.63 8.17
CA MET A 154 31.23 10.21 6.88
C MET A 154 31.34 8.69 6.67
N GLU A 155 32.42 8.06 7.13
CA GLU A 155 32.55 6.59 7.14
C GLU A 155 31.47 5.93 8.01
N ASN A 156 31.20 6.49 9.19
CA ASN A 156 30.08 6.04 10.03
C ASN A 156 28.73 6.21 9.32
N ALA A 157 28.54 7.35 8.65
CA ALA A 157 27.33 7.64 7.89
C ALA A 157 27.14 6.66 6.73
N ASP A 158 28.21 6.28 6.02
CA ASP A 158 28.17 5.27 4.96
C ASP A 158 27.68 3.91 5.48
N ASN A 159 28.26 3.42 6.58
CA ASN A 159 27.81 2.16 7.19
C ASN A 159 26.32 2.19 7.58
N LYS A 160 25.85 3.31 8.13
CA LYS A 160 24.43 3.50 8.48
C LYS A 160 23.55 3.60 7.24
N TYR A 161 24.00 4.32 6.21
CA TYR A 161 23.28 4.44 4.94
C TYR A 161 23.10 3.08 4.25
N GLN A 162 24.14 2.24 4.20
CA GLN A 162 24.03 0.91 3.59
C GLN A 162 22.97 0.05 4.28
N THR A 163 22.96 0.05 5.62
CA THR A 163 21.96 -0.67 6.42
C THR A 163 20.56 -0.11 6.19
N LEU A 164 20.41 1.21 6.30
CA LEU A 164 19.15 1.91 6.06
C LEU A 164 18.59 1.66 4.65
N ASN A 165 19.45 1.74 3.64
CA ASN A 165 19.09 1.52 2.24
C ASN A 165 18.56 0.10 2.02
N LYS A 166 19.17 -0.91 2.65
CA LYS A 166 18.68 -2.28 2.60
C LYS A 166 17.27 -2.41 3.16
N VAL A 167 17.02 -1.90 4.37
CA VAL A 167 15.71 -1.99 5.03
C VAL A 167 14.64 -1.19 4.27
N LEU A 168 15.00 -0.05 3.67
CA LEU A 168 14.09 0.69 2.77
C LEU A 168 13.69 -0.13 1.54
N HIS A 169 14.61 -0.88 0.93
CA HIS A 169 14.28 -1.76 -0.20
C HIS A 169 13.44 -2.98 0.23
N GLU A 170 13.63 -3.48 1.45
CA GLU A 170 12.76 -4.50 2.03
C GLU A 170 11.33 -3.97 2.21
N LEU A 171 11.17 -2.71 2.66
CA LEU A 171 9.86 -2.05 2.73
C LEU A 171 9.22 -1.86 1.35
N LEU A 172 9.99 -1.45 0.33
CA LEU A 172 9.47 -1.35 -1.04
C LEU A 172 8.98 -2.71 -1.56
N SER A 173 9.75 -3.77 -1.31
CA SER A 173 9.40 -5.14 -1.69
C SER A 173 8.16 -5.65 -0.94
N LEU A 174 7.99 -5.25 0.33
CA LEU A 174 6.80 -5.55 1.11
C LEU A 174 5.56 -4.90 0.50
N GLU A 175 5.61 -3.61 0.20
CA GLU A 175 4.47 -2.89 -0.39
C GLU A 175 4.10 -3.44 -1.77
N GLU A 176 5.09 -3.80 -2.59
CA GLU A 176 4.86 -4.46 -3.87
C GLU A 176 4.18 -5.82 -3.69
N ARG A 177 4.68 -6.66 -2.78
CA ARG A 177 4.09 -7.98 -2.48
C ARG A 177 2.66 -7.86 -1.98
N LEU A 178 2.38 -6.95 -1.05
CA LEU A 178 1.04 -6.75 -0.50
C LEU A 178 0.08 -6.19 -1.55
N SER A 179 0.56 -5.30 -2.42
CA SER A 179 -0.21 -4.80 -3.56
C SER A 179 -0.56 -5.93 -4.54
N GLN A 180 0.40 -6.79 -4.88
CA GLN A 180 0.18 -7.95 -5.75
C GLN A 180 -0.82 -8.94 -5.13
N GLN A 181 -0.70 -9.24 -3.83
CA GLN A 181 -1.63 -10.12 -3.13
C GLN A 181 -3.06 -9.57 -3.14
N SER A 182 -3.24 -8.26 -2.93
CA SER A 182 -4.55 -7.60 -2.98
C SER A 182 -5.14 -7.62 -4.40
N TYR A 183 -4.28 -7.44 -5.42
CA TYR A 183 -4.67 -7.55 -6.82
C TYR A 183 -5.14 -8.97 -7.19
N ASP A 184 -4.33 -9.99 -6.88
CA ASP A 184 -4.64 -11.39 -7.18
C ASP A 184 -5.90 -11.86 -6.47
N PHE A 185 -6.06 -11.48 -5.20
CA PHE A 185 -7.27 -11.77 -4.43
C PHE A 185 -8.53 -11.12 -5.04
N SER A 186 -8.41 -9.89 -5.54
CA SER A 186 -9.50 -9.19 -6.22
C SER A 186 -9.90 -9.87 -7.52
N LEU A 187 -8.92 -10.32 -8.30
CA LEU A 187 -9.14 -11.05 -9.54
C LEU A 187 -9.82 -12.40 -9.28
N GLN A 188 -9.32 -13.18 -8.31
CA GLN A 188 -9.92 -14.46 -7.94
C GLN A 188 -11.35 -14.30 -7.40
N SER A 189 -11.58 -13.25 -6.61
CA SER A 189 -12.92 -12.91 -6.10
C SER A 189 -13.87 -12.53 -7.24
N PHE A 190 -13.39 -11.82 -8.26
CA PHE A 190 -14.17 -11.49 -9.46
C PHE A 190 -14.58 -12.75 -10.23
N GLU A 191 -13.63 -13.64 -10.54
CA GLU A 191 -13.91 -14.89 -11.27
C GLU A 191 -14.89 -15.80 -10.51
N SER A 192 -14.72 -15.90 -9.19
CA SER A 192 -15.63 -16.64 -8.32
C SER A 192 -17.04 -16.03 -8.35
N ALA A 193 -17.15 -14.71 -8.24
CA ALA A 193 -18.43 -13.99 -8.28
C ALA A 193 -19.15 -14.19 -9.62
N LEU A 194 -18.42 -14.14 -10.73
CA LEU A 194 -18.99 -14.37 -12.08
C LEU A 194 -19.51 -15.81 -12.22
N THR A 195 -18.74 -16.78 -11.74
CA THR A 195 -19.15 -18.20 -11.73
C THR A 195 -20.44 -18.40 -10.92
N PHE A 196 -20.50 -17.83 -9.70
CA PHE A 196 -21.71 -17.90 -8.86
C PHE A 196 -22.92 -17.21 -9.50
N LEU A 197 -22.72 -16.07 -10.14
CA LEU A 197 -23.78 -15.34 -10.83
C LEU A 197 -24.38 -16.21 -11.95
N VAL A 198 -23.54 -16.80 -12.81
CA VAL A 198 -23.99 -17.67 -13.91
C VAL A 198 -24.77 -18.88 -13.37
N ILE A 199 -24.25 -19.56 -12.33
CA ILE A 199 -24.91 -20.72 -11.73
C ILE A 199 -26.29 -20.33 -11.19
N ILE A 200 -26.39 -19.24 -10.42
CA ILE A 200 -27.67 -18.79 -9.83
C ILE A 200 -28.65 -18.39 -10.93
N THR A 201 -28.20 -17.70 -11.98
CA THR A 201 -29.06 -17.34 -13.12
C THR A 201 -29.61 -18.58 -13.84
N VAL A 202 -28.77 -19.59 -14.09
CA VAL A 202 -29.20 -20.86 -14.71
C VAL A 202 -30.20 -21.59 -13.82
N ILE A 203 -29.92 -21.69 -12.51
CA ILE A 203 -30.84 -22.29 -11.54
C ILE A 203 -32.19 -21.56 -11.55
N ALA A 204 -32.18 -20.23 -11.48
CA ALA A 204 -33.39 -19.41 -11.48
C ALA A 204 -34.22 -19.61 -12.76
N ALA A 205 -33.57 -19.68 -13.93
CA ALA A 205 -34.23 -19.94 -15.21
C ALA A 205 -34.88 -21.34 -15.25
N VAL A 206 -34.13 -22.38 -14.87
CA VAL A 206 -34.64 -23.77 -14.83
C VAL A 206 -35.80 -23.89 -13.84
N PHE A 207 -35.67 -23.33 -12.63
CA PHE A 207 -36.74 -23.35 -11.62
C PHE A 207 -38.00 -22.65 -12.12
N SER A 208 -37.86 -21.51 -12.80
CA SER A 208 -39.00 -20.76 -13.35
C SER A 208 -39.74 -21.56 -14.42
N ILE A 209 -39.00 -22.25 -15.31
CA ILE A 209 -39.59 -23.13 -16.34
C ILE A 209 -40.32 -24.31 -15.68
N VAL A 210 -39.69 -25.00 -14.72
CA VAL A 210 -40.28 -26.16 -14.03
C VAL A 210 -41.55 -25.76 -13.27
N ILE A 211 -41.53 -24.65 -12.55
CA ILE A 211 -42.72 -24.13 -11.84
C ILE A 211 -43.83 -23.81 -12.83
N SER A 212 -43.50 -23.16 -13.96
CA SER A 212 -44.48 -22.82 -15.00
C SER A 212 -45.13 -24.08 -15.59
N LEU A 213 -44.35 -25.13 -15.87
CA LEU A 213 -44.85 -26.41 -16.38
C LEU A 213 -45.69 -27.20 -15.36
N VAL A 214 -45.38 -27.12 -14.06
CA VAL A 214 -46.13 -27.81 -13.00
C VAL A 214 -47.44 -27.09 -12.67
N LEU A 215 -47.49 -25.77 -12.86
CA LEU A 215 -48.67 -24.95 -12.61
C LEU A 215 -49.65 -24.91 -13.80
N ALA A 216 -49.16 -25.17 -15.02
CA ALA A 216 -49.96 -25.37 -16.23
C ALA A 216 -50.75 -26.69 -16.17
#